data_AF-A0A9D0I9X2-F1
#
_entry.id   AF-A0A9D0I9X2-F1
#
_cell.length_a   1.000
_cell.length_b   1.000
_cell.length_c   1.000
_cell.angle_alpha   90.00
_cell.angle_beta   90.00
_cell.angle_gamma   90.00
#
_symmetry.space_group_name_H-M   'P 1'
#
loop_
_entity.id
_entity.type
_entity.pdbx_description
1 polymer ?
#
loop_
_entity_poly.entity_id
_entity_poly.type
_entity_poly.pdbx_seq_one_letter_code
_entity_poly.pdbx_strand_id
1 'polypeptide(L)'
;ALEREFLPETGHSNPFLHMGMHITLREQVAADRPAGIGDLYRRLTIRSGAPHAAEHRMMECLGRMLWEAQRAGRMPDETDYLDCLRRLLEG
;
A
#
# COMPACT_ATOMS: atom_id res chain seq x y z
N ALA A 1 1.37 -27.04 -9.76
CA ALA A 1 1.49 -25.91 -10.70
C ALA A 1 0.65 -24.77 -10.13
N LEU A 2 1.15 -23.57 -9.82
CA LEU A 2 2.32 -22.85 -10.31
C LEU A 2 2.68 -21.80 -9.23
N GLU A 3 3.51 -22.15 -8.23
CA GLU A 3 4.12 -21.14 -7.35
C GLU A 3 5.23 -20.46 -8.15
N ARG A 4 4.84 -19.49 -9.00
CA ARG A 4 5.81 -18.53 -9.52
C ARG A 4 6.19 -17.65 -8.34
N GLU A 5 7.44 -17.76 -7.92
CA GLU A 5 8.07 -16.81 -7.02
C GLU A 5 8.04 -15.44 -7.70
N PHE A 6 7.03 -14.63 -7.37
CA PHE A 6 6.92 -13.26 -7.83
C PHE A 6 7.88 -12.40 -6.99
N LEU A 7 9.17 -12.56 -7.25
CA LEU A 7 10.19 -11.67 -6.72
C LEU A 7 9.99 -10.27 -7.37
N PRO A 8 10.03 -9.19 -6.58
CA PRO A 8 9.90 -7.81 -7.08
C PRO A 8 10.94 -7.45 -8.16
N GLU A 9 11.98 -8.27 -8.31
CA GLU A 9 13.13 -8.09 -9.21
C GLU A 9 12.82 -8.47 -10.68
N THR A 10 11.68 -9.11 -10.96
CA THR A 10 11.34 -9.62 -12.31
C THR A 10 10.59 -8.62 -13.19
N GLY A 11 10.34 -7.39 -12.73
CA GLY A 11 9.75 -6.31 -13.53
C GLY A 11 8.29 -6.49 -13.96
N HIS A 12 7.67 -7.64 -13.68
CA HIS A 12 6.25 -7.89 -13.92
C HIS A 12 5.50 -8.07 -12.60
N SER A 13 4.66 -7.09 -12.25
CA SER A 13 3.75 -7.19 -11.11
C SER A 13 2.74 -8.31 -11.35
N ASN A 14 2.56 -9.21 -10.38
CA ASN A 14 1.48 -10.21 -10.43
C ASN A 14 0.12 -9.49 -10.50
N PRO A 15 -0.71 -9.71 -11.54
CA PRO A 15 -1.97 -8.99 -11.70
C PRO A 15 -2.98 -9.28 -10.58
N PHE A 16 -2.97 -10.48 -10.00
CA PHE A 16 -3.84 -10.83 -8.89
C PHE A 16 -3.40 -10.15 -7.59
N LEU A 17 -2.08 -10.13 -7.33
CA LEU A 17 -1.53 -9.40 -6.18
C LEU A 17 -1.82 -7.90 -6.30
N HIS A 18 -1.59 -7.32 -7.48
CA HIS A 18 -1.85 -5.92 -7.77
C HIS A 18 -3.32 -5.55 -7.49
N MET A 19 -4.26 -6.34 -8.01
CA MET A 19 -5.68 -6.14 -7.74
C MET A 19 -6.01 -6.33 -6.25
N GLY A 20 -5.43 -7.33 -5.60
CA GLY A 20 -5.60 -7.57 -4.16
C GLY A 20 -5.16 -6.37 -3.33
N MET A 21 -4.02 -5.76 -3.65
CA MET A 21 -3.53 -4.57 -2.96
C MET A 21 -4.47 -3.36 -3.12
N HIS A 22 -5.10 -3.18 -4.29
CA HIS A 22 -6.12 -2.14 -4.49
C HIS A 22 -7.33 -2.36 -3.62
N ILE A 23 -7.82 -3.60 -3.57
CA ILE A 23 -8.98 -3.99 -2.75
C ILE A 23 -8.67 -3.75 -1.27
N THR A 24 -7.55 -4.28 -0.77
CA THR A 24 -7.10 -4.10 0.61
C THR A 24 -7.01 -2.62 0.97
N LEU A 25 -6.41 -1.79 0.12
CA LEU A 25 -6.26 -0.37 0.40
C LEU A 25 -7.61 0.34 0.47
N ARG A 26 -8.55 0.02 -0.43
CA ARG A 26 -9.90 0.59 -0.40
C ARG A 26 -10.68 0.16 0.83
N GLU A 27 -10.53 -1.09 1.27
CA GLU A 27 -11.14 -1.58 2.51
C GLU A 27 -10.55 -0.87 3.73
N GLN A 28 -9.24 -0.69 3.79
CA GLN A 28 -8.56 0.07 4.83
C GLN A 28 -9.07 1.52 4.90
N VAL A 29 -9.20 2.18 3.74
CA VAL A 29 -9.74 3.55 3.64
C VAL A 29 -11.21 3.61 4.07
N ALA A 30 -12.04 2.67 3.61
CA ALA A 30 -13.46 2.63 3.95
C ALA A 30 -13.69 2.35 5.45
N ALA A 31 -12.84 1.53 6.06
CA ALA A 31 -12.89 1.21 7.48
C ALA A 31 -12.18 2.24 8.38
N ASP A 32 -11.44 3.18 7.78
CA ASP A 32 -10.43 4.02 8.46
C ASP A 32 -9.52 3.19 9.39
N ARG A 33 -8.96 2.11 8.84
CA ARG A 33 -8.04 1.21 9.54
C ARG A 33 -6.79 0.99 8.70
N PRO A 34 -5.60 1.42 9.15
CA PRO A 34 -5.36 2.09 10.44
C PRO A 34 -5.98 3.50 10.51
N ALA A 35 -6.32 3.95 11.73
CA ALA A 35 -7.01 5.22 11.95
C ALA A 35 -6.25 6.40 11.32
N GLY A 36 -6.97 7.24 10.58
CA GLY A 36 -6.41 8.38 9.85
C GLY A 36 -5.94 8.06 8.43
N ILE A 37 -5.99 6.80 7.97
CA ILE A 37 -5.68 6.45 6.58
C ILE A 37 -6.66 7.10 5.60
N GLY A 38 -7.93 7.27 5.98
CA GLY A 38 -8.93 7.92 5.14
C GLY A 38 -8.60 9.38 4.83
N ASP A 39 -8.08 10.13 5.80
CA ASP A 39 -7.62 11.51 5.58
C ASP A 39 -6.40 11.56 4.66
N LEU A 40 -5.41 10.70 4.91
CA LEU A 40 -4.21 10.61 4.08
C LEU A 40 -4.56 10.26 2.63
N TYR A 41 -5.45 9.28 2.42
CA TYR A 41 -5.94 8.90 1.10
C TYR A 41 -6.60 10.07 0.36
N ARG A 42 -7.49 10.81 1.02
CA ARG A 42 -8.14 11.98 0.43
C ARG A 42 -7.13 13.05 0.04
N ARG A 43 -6.16 13.36 0.91
CA ARG A 43 -5.11 14.34 0.64
C ARG A 43 -4.20 13.90 -0.51
N LEU A 44 -3.82 12.63 -0.55
CA LEU A 44 -3.02 12.06 -1.64
C LEU A 44 -3.78 12.05 -2.96
N THR A 45 -5.09 11.80 -2.94
CA THR A 45 -5.96 11.90 -4.12
C THR A 45 -5.99 13.31 -4.68
N ILE A 46 -6.15 14.33 -3.81
CA ILE A 46 -6.10 15.74 -4.21
C ILE A 46 -4.72 16.09 -4.80
N ARG A 47 -3.62 15.69 -4.13
CA ARG A 47 -2.25 15.95 -4.60
C ARG A 47 -1.94 15.26 -5.94
N SER A 48 -2.44 14.04 -6.14
CA SER A 48 -2.15 13.22 -7.33
C SER A 48 -3.10 13.51 -8.50
N GLY A 49 -4.19 14.25 -8.28
CA GLY A 49 -5.21 14.59 -9.28
C GLY A 49 -6.12 13.43 -9.69
N ALA A 50 -5.85 12.20 -9.25
CA ALA A 50 -6.67 11.03 -9.53
C ALA A 50 -6.59 9.98 -8.40
N PRO A 51 -7.71 9.31 -8.04
CA PRO A 51 -7.72 8.25 -7.04
C PRO A 51 -6.75 7.11 -7.36
N HIS A 52 -6.79 6.60 -8.59
CA HIS A 52 -5.94 5.48 -9.03
C HIS A 52 -4.44 5.79 -8.94
N ALA A 53 -4.05 7.05 -9.18
CA ALA A 53 -2.67 7.48 -9.04
C ALA A 53 -2.24 7.54 -7.57
N ALA A 54 -3.14 7.99 -6.68
CA ALA A 54 -2.90 7.95 -5.24
C ALA A 54 -2.79 6.51 -4.74
N GLU A 55 -3.71 5.62 -5.13
CA GLU A 55 -3.68 4.20 -4.78
C GLU A 55 -2.33 3.55 -5.15
N HIS A 56 -1.83 3.79 -6.36
CA HIS A 56 -0.52 3.30 -6.80
C HIS A 56 0.65 3.78 -5.93
N ARG A 57 0.67 5.05 -5.54
CA ARG A 57 1.71 5.58 -4.65
C ARG A 57 1.62 4.93 -3.26
N MET A 58 0.42 4.76 -2.74
CA MET A 58 0.20 4.17 -1.43
C MET A 58 0.53 2.67 -1.40
N MET A 59 0.36 1.96 -2.52
CA MET A 59 0.75 0.55 -2.66
C MET A 59 2.23 0.31 -2.38
N GLU A 60 3.12 1.26 -2.67
CA GLU A 60 4.55 1.15 -2.32
C GLU A 60 4.75 1.05 -0.80
N CYS A 61 4.00 1.85 -0.04
CA CYS A 61 4.03 1.82 1.43
C CYS A 61 3.38 0.54 1.99
N LEU A 62 2.26 0.10 1.42
CA LEU A 62 1.59 -1.15 1.79
C LEU A 62 2.51 -2.36 1.54
N GLY A 63 3.14 -2.42 0.36
CA GLY A 63 4.07 -3.49 -0.01
C GLY A 63 5.30 -3.51 0.91
N ARG A 64 5.87 -2.35 1.24
CA ARG A 64 6.98 -2.24 2.19
C ARG A 64 6.60 -2.77 3.57
N MET A 65 5.45 -2.37 4.10
CA MET A 65 4.97 -2.84 5.41
C MET A 65 4.84 -4.37 5.44
N LEU A 66 4.23 -4.96 4.40
CA LEU A 66 4.06 -6.41 4.30
C LEU A 66 5.40 -7.14 4.18
N TRP A 67 6.32 -6.61 3.36
CA TRP A 67 7.65 -7.19 3.18
C TRP A 67 8.47 -7.16 4.47
N GLU A 68 8.50 -6.03 5.18
CA GLU A 68 9.20 -5.91 6.47
C GLU A 68 8.60 -6.84 7.52
N ALA A 69 7.27 -6.95 7.58
CA ALA A 69 6.57 -7.85 8.49
C ALA A 69 6.94 -9.32 8.23
N GLN A 70 6.92 -9.73 6.95
CA GLN A 70 7.30 -11.08 6.53
C GLN A 70 8.77 -11.36 6.86
N ARG A 71 9.68 -10.46 6.49
CA ARG A 71 11.12 -10.61 6.72
C ARG A 71 11.47 -10.69 8.20
N ALA A 72 10.82 -9.88 9.04
CA ALA A 72 11.07 -9.84 10.47
C ALA A 72 10.24 -10.85 11.27
N GLY A 73 9.34 -11.61 10.63
CA GLY A 73 8.48 -12.58 11.31
C GLY A 73 7.54 -11.95 12.34
N ARG A 74 7.09 -10.72 12.11
CA ARG A 74 6.23 -9.95 13.02
C ARG A 74 4.94 -9.50 12.34
N MET A 75 3.99 -9.01 13.13
CA MET A 75 2.79 -8.38 12.59
C MET A 75 3.13 -7.10 11.80
N PRO A 76 2.34 -6.75 10.77
CA PRO A 76 2.48 -5.49 10.05
C PRO A 76 2.44 -4.27 10.98
N ASP A 77 3.33 -3.32 10.73
CA ASP A 77 3.45 -2.10 11.53
C ASP A 77 2.62 -0.97 10.93
N GLU A 78 1.47 -0.71 11.53
CA GLU A 78 0.55 0.33 11.09
C GLU A 78 1.13 1.75 11.26
N THR A 79 2.04 1.95 12.22
CA THR A 79 2.65 3.26 12.47
C THR A 79 3.63 3.59 11.35
N ASP A 80 4.53 2.65 11.04
CA ASP A 80 5.47 2.80 9.92
C ASP A 80 4.75 2.97 8.58
N TYR A 81 3.61 2.28 8.40
CA TYR A 81 2.78 2.43 7.21
C TYR A 81 2.19 3.83 7.09
N LEU A 82 1.55 4.35 8.15
CA LEU A 82 0.99 5.70 8.15
C LEU A 82 2.08 6.77 7.96
N ASP A 83 3.26 6.59 8.53
CA ASP A 83 4.39 7.51 8.34
C ASP A 83 4.92 7.50 6.91
N CYS A 84 4.98 6.32 6.28
CA CYS A 84 5.29 6.23 4.86
C CYS A 84 4.28 7.01 4.01
N LEU A 85 2.98 6.87 4.30
CA LEU A 85 1.91 7.60 3.60
C LEU A 85 2.00 9.11 3.82
N ARG A 86 2.37 9.58 5.02
CA ARG A 86 2.58 11.00 5.31
C ARG A 86 3.70 11.59 4.47
N ARG A 87 4.82 10.89 4.31
CA ARG A 87 5.95 11.32 3.48
C ARG A 87 5.58 11.50 2.01
N LEU A 88 4.61 10.73 1.50
CA LEU A 88 4.10 10.91 0.13
C LEU A 88 3.40 12.26 -0.09
N LEU A 89 3.01 12.97 0.97
CA LEU A 89 2.41 14.31 0.90
C LEU A 89 3.44 15.44 0.92
N GLU A 90 4.66 15.16 1.40
CA GLU A 90 5.75 16.12 1.56
C GLU A 90 6.54 16.34 0.26
N GLY A 91 6.55 15.34 -0.64
CA GLY A 91 7.21 15.37 -1.95
C GLY A 91 6.26 15.63 -3.10
#